data_AF-U2ESK9-F1
#
_entry.id   AF-U2ESK9-F1
#
_cell.length_a   1.000
_cell.length_b   1.000
_cell.length_c   1.000
_cell.angle_alpha   90.00
_cell.angle_beta   90.00
_cell.angle_gamma   90.00
#
_symmetry.space_group_name_H-M   'P 1'
#
loop_
_entity.id
_entity.type
_entity.pdbx_description
1 polymer ?
#
loop_
_entity_poly.entity_id
_entity_poly.type
_entity_poly.pdbx_seq_one_letter_code
_entity_poly.pdbx_strand_id
1 'polypeptide(L)'
;MGSRIGKGGTDEYALRCYFISTTRSMVSAMSTTSLKLPDELKARLRSVAEARHTSAHAFMVESLQNAVVAAEQQLAFLADAETAYEQMCESGEGYEAGDVHRYIQARARGESLERPQPKPWRE
;
A
#
# COMPACT_ATOMS: atom_id res chain seq x y z
N MET A 1 78.76 17.75 28.18
CA MET A 1 79.23 18.03 26.80
C MET A 1 78.66 16.99 25.86
N GLY A 2 77.93 17.39 24.80
CA GLY A 2 77.62 16.52 23.66
C GLY A 2 76.13 16.35 23.34
N SER A 3 75.56 17.33 22.62
CA SER A 3 74.24 17.29 21.99
C SER A 3 74.14 16.26 20.85
N ARG A 4 72.94 15.68 20.64
CA ARG A 4 72.20 15.64 19.35
C ARG A 4 70.82 14.97 19.50
N ILE A 5 69.72 15.70 19.35
CA ILE A 5 68.81 15.82 18.17
C ILE A 5 68.05 14.53 17.83
N GLY A 6 66.72 14.59 17.94
CA GLY A 6 65.75 13.70 17.30
C GLY A 6 64.33 14.24 17.49
N LYS A 7 63.80 14.93 16.46
CA LYS A 7 62.45 15.49 16.40
C LYS A 7 61.41 14.42 16.04
N GLY A 8 60.18 14.62 16.49
CA GLY A 8 58.96 13.96 15.99
C GLY A 8 58.09 13.50 17.16
N GLY A 9 56.83 13.89 17.31
CA GLY A 9 55.97 14.75 16.52
C GLY A 9 54.68 14.93 17.32
N THR A 10 54.34 16.20 17.56
CA THR A 10 53.00 16.78 17.68
C THR A 10 51.86 15.91 18.23
N ASP A 11 51.58 16.18 19.51
CA ASP A 11 50.27 16.55 20.07
C ASP A 11 49.02 16.14 19.30
N GLU A 12 48.42 15.04 19.76
CA GLU A 12 47.10 15.02 20.41
C GLU A 12 46.21 16.28 20.23
N TYR A 13 45.60 16.42 19.04
CA TYR A 13 44.43 17.27 18.85
C TYR A 13 43.16 16.43 18.91
N ALA A 14 42.65 16.23 20.12
CA ALA A 14 41.28 15.79 20.36
C ALA A 14 40.30 16.97 20.19
N LEU A 15 39.62 17.05 19.05
CA LEU A 15 38.40 17.85 18.83
C LEU A 15 37.45 17.01 17.95
N ARG A 16 36.63 16.13 18.52
CA ARG A 16 35.22 16.36 18.95
C ARG A 16 34.31 17.04 17.91
N CYS A 17 33.38 16.23 17.37
CA CYS A 17 32.02 16.55 16.88
C CYS A 17 31.93 17.44 15.61
N TYR A 18 31.17 17.12 14.55
CA TYR A 18 29.82 16.56 14.50
C TYR A 18 29.67 15.57 13.34
N PHE A 19 29.24 14.34 13.64
CA PHE A 19 28.60 13.49 12.63
C PHE A 19 27.13 13.89 12.60
N ILE A 20 26.79 14.94 11.85
CA ILE A 20 25.39 15.18 11.47
C ILE A 20 25.05 14.04 10.51
N SER A 21 24.47 12.97 11.05
CA SER A 21 23.76 11.99 10.26
C SER A 21 22.47 12.64 9.80
N THR A 22 22.57 13.52 8.80
CA THR A 22 21.42 13.87 7.97
C THR A 22 21.07 12.58 7.28
N THR A 23 20.04 11.89 7.76
CA THR A 23 19.37 10.85 6.98
C THR A 23 18.88 11.54 5.72
N ARG A 24 19.71 11.45 4.67
CA ARG A 24 19.34 11.84 3.33
C ARG A 24 18.12 10.98 3.02
N SER A 25 16.95 11.61 3.08
CA SER A 25 15.71 11.06 2.57
C SER A 25 16.04 10.57 1.15
N MET A 26 16.14 9.26 1.01
CA MET A 26 16.27 8.62 -0.29
C MET A 26 14.96 8.92 -0.99
N VAL A 27 14.96 9.96 -1.80
CA VAL A 27 14.05 10.07 -2.94
C VAL A 27 14.07 8.69 -3.58
N SER A 28 12.93 7.97 -3.54
CA SER A 28 12.83 6.66 -4.18
C SER A 28 13.27 6.84 -5.63
N ALA A 29 14.44 6.28 -5.96
CA ALA A 29 14.91 6.27 -7.33
C ALA A 29 13.90 5.47 -8.14
N MET A 30 13.43 6.02 -9.26
CA MET A 30 12.67 5.28 -10.26
C MET A 30 13.52 4.09 -10.73
N SER A 31 13.21 2.91 -10.19
CA SER A 31 13.88 1.66 -10.56
C SER A 31 13.22 1.10 -11.80
N THR A 32 14.00 0.81 -12.84
CA THR A 32 13.49 0.18 -14.06
C THR A 32 13.45 -1.33 -13.87
N THR A 33 12.25 -1.91 -13.84
CA THR A 33 12.05 -3.36 -13.86
C THR A 33 11.84 -3.84 -15.29
N SER A 34 12.66 -4.78 -15.77
CA SER A 34 12.48 -5.39 -17.10
C SER A 34 11.52 -6.57 -17.01
N LEU A 35 10.30 -6.39 -17.52
CA LEU A 35 9.26 -7.42 -17.54
C LEU A 35 9.20 -8.09 -18.92
N LYS A 36 9.41 -9.41 -18.97
CA LYS A 36 9.21 -10.19 -20.20
C LYS A 36 7.73 -10.44 -20.40
N LEU A 37 7.18 -9.89 -21.48
CA LEU A 37 5.79 -10.11 -21.89
C LEU A 37 5.76 -11.06 -23.11
N PRO A 38 4.76 -11.96 -23.19
CA PRO A 38 4.45 -12.67 -24.43
C PRO A 38 4.11 -11.70 -25.57
N ASP A 39 4.45 -12.05 -26.81
CA ASP A 39 4.28 -11.13 -27.95
C ASP A 39 2.81 -10.79 -28.24
N GLU A 40 1.91 -11.76 -28.06
CA GLU A 40 0.46 -11.55 -28.17
C GLU A 40 -0.02 -10.47 -27.18
N LEU A 41 0.45 -10.53 -25.92
CA LEU A 41 0.06 -9.56 -24.91
C LEU A 41 0.61 -8.17 -25.23
N LYS A 42 1.85 -8.07 -25.72
CA LYS A 42 2.42 -6.78 -26.19
C LYS A 42 1.56 -6.16 -27.28
N ALA A 43 1.10 -6.94 -28.25
CA ALA A 43 0.27 -6.45 -29.35
C ALA A 43 -1.07 -5.92 -28.84
N ARG A 44 -1.73 -6.65 -27.92
CA ARG A 44 -2.98 -6.22 -27.28
C ARG A 44 -2.81 -4.94 -26.47
N LEU A 45 -1.75 -4.83 -25.68
CA LEU A 45 -1.45 -3.63 -24.89
C LEU A 45 -1.26 -2.40 -25.77
N ARG A 46 -0.55 -2.53 -26.92
CA ARG A 46 -0.39 -1.43 -27.88
C ARG A 46 -1.71 -1.00 -28.48
N SER A 47 -2.53 -1.93 -28.95
CA SER A 47 -3.84 -1.63 -29.54
C SER A 47 -4.76 -0.89 -28.56
N VAL A 48 -4.80 -1.32 -27.29
CA VAL A 48 -5.59 -0.64 -26.26
C VAL A 48 -5.02 0.74 -25.92
N ALA A 49 -3.70 0.87 -25.81
CA ALA A 49 -3.06 2.16 -25.54
C ALA A 49 -3.31 3.17 -26.68
N GLU A 50 -3.23 2.73 -27.94
CA GLU A 50 -3.57 3.54 -29.12
C GLU A 50 -5.04 4.01 -29.07
N ALA A 51 -5.97 3.10 -28.76
CA ALA A 51 -7.39 3.44 -28.62
C ALA A 51 -7.66 4.41 -27.45
N ARG A 52 -6.83 4.38 -26.40
CA ARG A 52 -6.91 5.32 -25.25
C ARG A 52 -6.04 6.57 -25.44
N HIS A 53 -5.36 6.73 -26.58
CA HIS A 53 -4.41 7.81 -26.86
C HIS A 53 -3.28 7.95 -25.82
N THR A 54 -2.82 6.83 -25.27
CA THR A 54 -1.72 6.76 -24.30
C THR A 54 -0.55 5.94 -24.84
N SER A 55 0.63 6.06 -24.21
CA SER A 55 1.75 5.16 -24.54
C SER A 55 1.55 3.79 -23.90
N ALA A 56 2.03 2.73 -24.56
CA ALA A 56 1.94 1.38 -24.00
C ALA A 56 2.60 1.28 -22.62
N HIS A 57 3.70 2.00 -22.38
CA HIS A 57 4.35 2.04 -21.06
C HIS A 57 3.46 2.70 -20.00
N ALA A 58 2.88 3.88 -20.29
CA ALA A 58 1.98 4.55 -19.36
C ALA A 58 0.75 3.70 -19.03
N PHE A 59 0.16 3.07 -20.05
CA PHE A 59 -0.98 2.16 -19.87
C PHE A 59 -0.62 0.94 -19.00
N MET A 60 0.56 0.35 -19.18
CA MET A 60 1.02 -0.76 -18.33
C MET A 60 1.18 -0.34 -16.87
N VAL A 61 1.79 0.82 -16.61
CA VAL A 61 1.99 1.33 -15.25
C VAL A 61 0.65 1.61 -14.58
N GLU A 62 -0.26 2.30 -15.25
CA GLU A 62 -1.63 2.57 -14.76
C GLU A 62 -2.37 1.26 -14.45
N SER A 63 -2.29 0.28 -15.36
CA SER A 63 -2.95 -1.02 -15.18
C SER A 63 -2.43 -1.77 -13.95
N LEU A 64 -1.11 -1.75 -13.72
CA LEU A 64 -0.51 -2.38 -12.55
C LEU A 64 -0.89 -1.65 -11.25
N GLN A 65 -0.91 -0.32 -11.25
CA GLN A 65 -1.37 0.46 -10.10
C GLN A 65 -2.80 0.11 -9.74
N ASN A 66 -3.70 0.06 -10.73
CA ASN A 66 -5.09 -0.31 -10.52
C ASN A 66 -5.24 -1.75 -10.01
N ALA A 67 -4.44 -2.68 -10.55
CA ALA A 67 -4.45 -4.07 -10.11
C ALA A 67 -3.97 -4.22 -8.65
N VAL A 68 -2.93 -3.48 -8.25
CA VAL A 68 -2.44 -3.47 -6.86
C VAL A 68 -3.51 -2.92 -5.93
N VAL A 69 -4.09 -1.76 -6.24
CA VAL A 69 -5.14 -1.16 -5.42
C VAL A 69 -6.35 -2.09 -5.27
N ALA A 70 -6.79 -2.72 -6.36
CA ALA A 70 -7.88 -3.68 -6.32
C ALA A 70 -7.56 -4.90 -5.45
N ALA A 71 -6.33 -5.44 -5.56
CA ALA A 71 -5.88 -6.57 -4.75
C ALA A 71 -5.80 -6.20 -3.26
N GLU A 72 -5.27 -5.02 -2.93
CA GLU A 72 -5.21 -4.51 -1.56
C GLU A 72 -6.60 -4.35 -0.96
N GLN A 73 -7.54 -3.75 -1.70
CA GLN A 73 -8.94 -3.62 -1.27
C GLN A 73 -9.61 -4.98 -1.07
N GLN A 74 -9.36 -5.95 -1.96
CA GLN A 74 -9.91 -7.29 -1.83
C GLN A 74 -9.37 -8.00 -0.58
N LEU A 75 -8.07 -7.92 -0.33
CA LEU A 75 -7.44 -8.53 0.85
C LEU A 75 -7.95 -7.89 2.14
N ALA A 76 -8.07 -6.56 2.18
CA ALA A 76 -8.62 -5.85 3.33
C ALA A 76 -10.07 -6.25 3.59
N PHE A 77 -10.91 -6.31 2.54
CA PHE A 77 -12.30 -6.74 2.66
C PHE A 77 -12.43 -8.17 3.20
N LEU A 78 -11.57 -9.09 2.76
CA LEU A 78 -11.57 -10.47 3.25
C LEU A 78 -11.16 -10.54 4.72
N ALA A 79 -10.14 -9.78 5.13
CA ALA A 79 -9.72 -9.72 6.53
C ALA A 79 -10.83 -9.13 7.43
N ASP A 80 -11.52 -8.09 6.97
CA ASP A 80 -12.67 -7.50 7.66
C ASP A 80 -13.84 -8.51 7.76
N ALA A 81 -14.09 -9.27 6.70
CA ALA A 81 -15.14 -10.29 6.66
C ALA A 81 -14.85 -11.45 7.62
N GLU A 82 -13.60 -11.91 7.69
CA GLU A 82 -13.16 -12.94 8.64
C GLU A 82 -13.33 -12.46 10.08
N THR A 83 -12.86 -11.25 10.38
CA THR A 83 -13.03 -10.63 11.71
C THR A 83 -14.51 -10.49 12.09
N ALA A 84 -15.35 -10.02 11.16
CA ALA A 84 -16.78 -9.89 11.40
C ALA A 84 -17.47 -11.25 11.61
N TYR A 85 -17.02 -12.29 10.90
CA TYR A 85 -17.54 -13.64 11.05
C TYR A 85 -17.18 -14.24 12.43
N GLU A 86 -15.94 -14.06 12.88
CA GLU A 86 -15.51 -14.47 14.21
C GLU A 86 -16.35 -13.78 15.29
N GLN A 87 -16.51 -12.45 15.21
CA GLN A 87 -17.33 -11.68 16.14
C GLN A 87 -18.79 -12.14 16.16
N MET A 88 -19.39 -12.42 15.00
CA MET A 88 -20.76 -12.91 14.89
C MET A 88 -20.92 -14.32 15.50
N CYS A 89 -19.87 -15.15 15.40
CA CYS A 89 -19.85 -16.48 16.02
C CYS A 89 -19.68 -16.40 17.53
N GLU A 90 -18.82 -15.51 18.03
CA GLU A 90 -18.59 -15.29 19.47
C GLU A 90 -19.79 -14.66 20.17
N SER A 91 -20.42 -13.65 19.57
CA SER A 91 -21.57 -12.94 20.17
C SER A 91 -22.88 -13.72 20.07
N GLY A 92 -23.01 -14.60 19.06
CA GLY A 92 -24.28 -15.23 18.72
C GLY A 92 -25.31 -14.27 18.12
N GLU A 93 -24.92 -13.02 17.83
CA GLU A 93 -25.75 -11.98 17.27
C GLU A 93 -25.33 -11.66 15.83
N GLY A 94 -26.31 -11.50 14.94
CA GLY A 94 -26.10 -11.21 13.52
C GLY A 94 -27.13 -10.21 13.01
N TYR A 95 -26.91 -9.67 11.81
CA TYR A 95 -27.87 -8.78 11.17
C TYR A 95 -28.77 -9.57 10.22
N GLU A 96 -30.08 -9.30 10.25
CA GLU A 96 -31.02 -9.90 9.31
C GLU A 96 -30.77 -9.35 7.89
N ALA A 97 -30.63 -10.25 6.91
CA ALA A 97 -30.19 -9.88 5.57
C ALA A 97 -31.15 -8.91 4.86
N GLY A 98 -32.47 -9.08 5.04
CA GLY A 98 -33.48 -8.17 4.50
C GLY A 98 -33.36 -6.75 5.05
N ASP A 99 -33.14 -6.61 6.36
CA ASP A 99 -32.93 -5.34 7.04
C ASP A 99 -31.67 -4.63 6.55
N VAL A 100 -30.56 -5.37 6.39
CA VAL A 100 -29.31 -4.83 5.85
C VAL A 100 -29.48 -4.39 4.39
N HIS A 101 -30.08 -5.21 3.54
CA HIS A 101 -30.30 -4.86 2.14
C HIS A 101 -31.18 -3.61 1.99
N ARG A 102 -32.25 -3.51 2.77
CA ARG A 102 -33.15 -2.34 2.77
C ARG A 102 -32.40 -1.07 3.19
N TYR A 103 -31.60 -1.16 4.25
CA TYR A 103 -30.77 -0.07 4.74
C TYR A 103 -29.75 0.39 3.70
N ILE A 104 -29.01 -0.54 3.08
CA ILE A 104 -28.00 -0.22 2.04
C ILE A 104 -28.66 0.43 0.82
N GLN A 105 -29.78 -0.13 0.34
CA GLN A 105 -30.49 0.42 -0.82
C GLN A 105 -31.04 1.82 -0.56
N ALA A 106 -31.58 2.08 0.63
CA ALA A 106 -32.05 3.40 1.00
C ALA A 106 -30.91 4.42 1.06
N ARG A 107 -29.77 4.04 1.67
CA ARG A 107 -28.58 4.90 1.67
C ARG A 107 -28.06 5.19 0.28
N ALA A 108 -28.08 4.22 -0.63
CA ALA A 108 -27.68 4.43 -2.02
C ALA A 108 -28.58 5.42 -2.78
N ARG A 109 -29.86 5.56 -2.36
CA ARG A 109 -30.80 6.58 -2.86
C ARG A 109 -30.68 7.93 -2.15
N GLY A 110 -29.80 8.07 -1.16
CA GLY A 110 -29.68 9.27 -0.33
C GLY A 110 -30.73 9.37 0.79
N GLU A 111 -31.50 8.32 1.03
CA GLU A 111 -32.45 8.25 2.14
C GLU A 111 -31.72 7.89 3.45
N SER A 112 -32.13 8.51 4.55
CA SER A 112 -31.60 8.19 5.88
C SER A 112 -32.56 7.26 6.61
N LEU A 113 -32.31 5.95 6.53
CA LEU A 113 -32.95 4.95 7.38
C LEU A 113 -32.12 4.69 8.64
N GLU A 114 -32.79 4.26 9.71
CA GLU A 114 -32.10 3.79 10.91
C GLU A 114 -31.25 2.57 10.60
N ARG A 115 -30.08 2.49 11.25
CA ARG A 115 -29.17 1.36 11.09
C ARG A 115 -29.82 0.11 11.71
N PRO A 116 -29.80 -1.04 11.01
CA PRO A 116 -30.35 -2.27 11.57
C PRO A 116 -29.62 -2.66 12.85
N GLN A 117 -30.36 -3.20 13.81
CA GLN A 117 -29.81 -3.68 15.07
C GLN A 117 -29.45 -5.16 14.96
N PRO A 118 -28.37 -5.61 15.64
CA PRO A 118 -28.05 -7.02 15.73
C PRO A 118 -29.17 -7.80 16.44
N LYS A 119 -29.43 -9.01 15.98
CA LYS A 119 -30.46 -9.93 16.50
C LYS A 119 -29.79 -11.29 16.75
N PRO A 120 -30.21 -12.04 17.78
CA PRO A 120 -29.70 -13.38 17.99
C PRO A 120 -30.00 -14.25 16.75
N TRP A 121 -28.99 -14.92 16.23
CA TRP A 121 -29.12 -15.80 15.04
C TRP A 121 -28.96 -17.28 15.38
N ARG A 122 -28.54 -17.58 16.61
CA ARG A 122 -28.37 -18.91 17.16
C ARG A 122 -29.08 -18.98 18.52
N GLU A 123 -29.75 -20.10 18.79
CA GLU A 123 -30.40 -20.40 20.08
C GLU A 123 -29.38 -20.75 21.17
#